data_AF-A0A842QIH8-F1
#
_entry.id   AF-A0A842QIH8-F1
#
_cell.length_a   1.000
_cell.length_b   1.000
_cell.length_c   1.000
_cell.angle_alpha   90.00
_cell.angle_beta   90.00
_cell.angle_gamma   90.00
#
_symmetry.space_group_name_H-M   'P 1'
#
loop_
_entity.id
_entity.type
_entity.pdbx_description
1 polymer ?
#
loop_
_entity_poly.entity_id
_entity_poly.type
_entity_poly.pdbx_seq_one_letter_code
_entity_poly.pdbx_strand_id
1 'polypeptide(L)'
;MLSEDTTPPTWTHELEDEYIECGTSFRYDINASDLSGIDSWWVRDSSYFTVDSTGTVENSSNLLVGVYSICISVNDTAGNVATGWFTLFVVDTTPPEFLEKPSQLVLEYGENLIYQFHAIDLSELDEWCVNDTIHFEVNDGVLVNATPLPSGQYGLLLSVTDIYGNTQSTAFAVIVNPQTTTITTITSTTSTTTTPETTPTTEPQDNENILLIFLGASLIAVLVIVVTIVIRRRGAT
;
A
#
# COMPACT_ATOMS: atom_id res chain seq x y z
N MET A 1 44.91 57.99 15.73
CA MET A 1 43.91 57.39 14.83
C MET A 1 44.04 55.91 15.05
N LEU A 2 43.09 55.27 15.73
CA LEU A 2 43.00 53.81 15.71
C LEU A 2 42.60 53.44 14.28
N SER A 3 43.26 52.46 13.67
CA SER A 3 42.84 51.98 12.35
C SER A 3 41.56 51.19 12.54
N GLU A 4 40.49 51.63 11.89
CA GLU A 4 39.27 50.84 11.75
C GLU A 4 39.58 49.60 10.93
N ASP A 5 38.96 48.48 11.28
CA ASP A 5 39.07 47.26 10.50
C ASP A 5 38.30 47.36 9.18
N THR A 6 38.89 46.82 8.12
CA THR A 6 38.34 46.81 6.76
C THR A 6 38.38 45.42 6.12
N THR A 7 38.82 44.39 6.86
CA THR A 7 38.89 43.02 6.35
C THR A 7 37.67 42.23 6.81
N PRO A 8 36.94 41.57 5.89
CA PRO A 8 35.89 40.64 6.28
C PRO A 8 36.42 39.40 7.01
N PRO A 9 35.54 38.71 7.76
CA PRO A 9 35.83 37.38 8.27
C PRO A 9 36.30 36.40 7.19
N THR A 10 37.08 35.42 7.62
CA THR A 10 37.53 34.30 6.78
C THR A 10 36.96 32.99 7.29
N TRP A 11 36.44 32.17 6.39
CA TRP A 11 36.01 30.82 6.71
C TRP A 11 37.22 30.00 7.20
N THR A 12 37.11 29.36 8.37
CA THR A 12 38.22 28.56 8.91
C THR A 12 38.33 27.21 8.23
N HIS A 13 37.25 26.77 7.59
CA HIS A 13 37.16 25.58 6.74
C HIS A 13 36.36 25.93 5.50
N GLU A 14 36.64 25.26 4.38
CA GLU A 14 35.82 25.40 3.18
C GLU A 14 34.40 24.87 3.45
N LEU A 15 33.40 25.52 2.86
CA LEU A 15 32.03 25.05 2.94
C LEU A 15 31.86 23.92 1.92
N GLU A 16 31.41 22.77 2.39
CA GLU A 16 31.28 21.56 1.57
C GLU A 16 29.80 21.25 1.32
N ASP A 17 29.54 20.54 0.22
CA ASP A 17 28.21 20.04 -0.06
C ASP A 17 27.83 18.94 0.93
N GLU A 18 26.59 18.97 1.39
CA GLU A 18 26.06 18.09 2.42
C GLU A 18 24.97 17.17 1.86
N TYR A 19 24.82 16.00 2.47
CA TYR A 19 23.84 15.00 2.05
C TYR A 19 23.07 14.49 3.27
N ILE A 20 21.75 14.50 3.18
CA ILE A 20 20.89 13.92 4.21
C ILE A 20 19.79 13.07 3.60
N GLU A 21 19.32 12.12 4.38
CA GLU A 21 18.13 11.35 4.06
C GLU A 21 16.86 12.17 4.34
N CYS A 22 15.84 12.01 3.50
CA CYS A 22 14.54 12.65 3.67
C CYS A 22 13.96 12.42 5.07
N GLY A 23 13.38 13.46 5.67
CA GLY A 23 12.81 13.41 7.01
C GLY A 23 13.80 13.38 8.16
N THR A 24 15.11 13.40 7.89
CA THR A 24 16.13 13.58 8.93
C THR A 24 16.39 15.07 9.21
N SER A 25 16.86 15.37 10.42
CA SER A 25 17.24 16.74 10.80
C SER A 25 18.60 17.09 10.20
N PHE A 26 18.68 18.26 9.57
CA PHE A 26 19.92 18.84 9.07
C PHE A 26 20.60 19.66 10.16
N ARG A 27 21.91 19.48 10.32
CA ARG A 27 22.77 20.31 11.18
C ARG A 27 24.16 20.41 10.58
N TYR A 28 24.67 21.63 10.39
CA TYR A 28 26.01 21.87 9.86
C TYR A 28 26.72 23.00 10.62
N ASP A 29 27.90 22.68 11.16
CA ASP A 29 28.72 23.64 11.91
C ASP A 29 29.69 24.34 10.98
N ILE A 30 29.48 25.63 10.77
CA ILE A 30 30.39 26.48 10.02
C ILE A 30 31.15 27.40 10.95
N ASN A 31 32.38 27.71 10.58
CA ASN A 31 33.27 28.49 11.43
C ASN A 31 33.95 29.57 10.60
N ALA A 32 34.02 30.78 11.16
CA ALA A 32 34.75 31.89 10.59
C ALA A 32 35.59 32.57 11.67
N SER A 33 36.67 33.21 11.25
CA SER A 33 37.55 33.97 12.12
C SER A 33 37.86 35.33 11.53
N ASP A 34 37.92 36.31 12.40
CA ASP A 34 38.36 37.67 12.09
C ASP A 34 39.19 38.21 13.28
N LEU A 35 40.15 39.11 13.01
CA LEU A 35 40.98 39.71 14.07
C LEU A 35 40.18 40.63 14.99
N SER A 36 39.13 41.28 14.48
CA SER A 36 38.17 42.10 15.24
C SER A 36 37.08 41.26 15.91
N GLY A 37 37.05 39.96 15.63
CA GLY A 37 36.07 39.02 16.17
C GLY A 37 34.75 39.00 15.39
N ILE A 38 33.98 37.93 15.58
CA ILE A 38 32.70 37.70 14.91
C ILE A 38 31.55 38.32 15.72
N ASP A 39 30.62 38.97 15.02
CA ASP A 39 29.44 39.62 15.60
C ASP A 39 28.16 38.82 15.34
N SER A 40 27.82 38.56 14.08
CA SER A 40 26.51 38.00 13.72
C SER A 40 26.52 37.11 12.49
N TRP A 41 25.57 36.18 12.45
CA TRP A 41 25.35 35.18 11.40
C TRP A 41 23.95 35.30 10.83
N TRP A 42 23.78 35.12 9.53
CA TRP A 42 22.45 34.97 8.93
C TRP A 42 22.47 34.09 7.68
N VAL A 43 21.34 33.42 7.45
CA VAL A 43 21.05 32.64 6.25
C VAL A 43 20.08 33.42 5.37
N ARG A 44 20.27 33.35 4.06
CA ARG A 44 19.36 34.00 3.09
C ARG A 44 17.99 33.33 3.07
N ASP A 45 17.96 32.00 3.07
CA ASP A 45 16.76 31.19 2.92
C ASP A 45 16.12 30.85 4.28
N SER A 46 15.68 31.88 5.00
CA SER A 46 15.13 31.75 6.36
C SER A 46 13.78 31.05 6.46
N SER A 47 13.21 30.58 5.34
CA SER A 47 11.99 29.76 5.33
C SER A 47 12.26 28.29 5.65
N TYR A 48 13.46 27.83 5.30
CA TYR A 48 13.87 26.42 5.46
C TYR A 48 15.01 26.25 6.45
N PHE A 49 15.83 27.28 6.64
CA PHE A 49 17.04 27.19 7.44
C PHE A 49 17.11 28.31 8.46
N THR A 50 17.80 28.02 9.55
CA THR A 50 18.24 28.99 10.56
C THR A 50 19.72 28.82 10.80
N VAL A 51 20.40 29.90 11.20
CA VAL A 51 21.76 29.85 11.72
C VAL A 51 21.79 30.53 13.07
N ASP A 52 22.41 29.88 14.05
CA ASP A 52 22.55 30.44 15.39
C ASP A 52 23.76 31.38 15.51
N SER A 53 23.94 32.00 16.68
CA SER A 53 25.06 32.92 16.94
C SER A 53 26.43 32.26 16.95
N THR A 54 26.50 30.93 16.92
CA THR A 54 27.75 30.15 16.93
C THR A 54 28.12 29.62 15.54
N GLY A 55 27.29 29.85 14.53
CA GLY A 55 27.50 29.29 13.19
C GLY A 55 26.96 27.87 13.03
N THR A 56 25.99 27.44 13.85
CA THR A 56 25.27 26.18 13.59
C THR A 56 24.11 26.46 12.65
N VAL A 57 24.13 25.87 11.45
CA VAL A 57 23.02 25.91 10.48
C VAL A 57 22.12 24.68 10.68
N GLU A 58 20.81 24.88 10.80
CA GLU A 58 19.83 23.81 10.96
C GLU A 58 18.61 24.04 10.07
N ASN A 59 17.86 22.99 9.74
CA ASN A 59 16.56 23.15 9.10
C ASN A 59 15.49 23.59 10.12
N SER A 60 14.70 24.59 9.75
CA SER A 60 13.58 25.10 10.56
C SER A 60 12.23 24.51 10.16
N SER A 61 12.20 23.74 9.08
CA SER A 61 11.02 23.05 8.56
C SER A 61 11.41 21.73 7.89
N ASN A 62 10.43 20.88 7.59
CA ASN A 62 10.67 19.64 6.87
C ASN A 62 11.22 19.94 5.47
N LEU A 63 12.33 19.29 5.13
CA LEU A 63 12.92 19.37 3.80
C LEU A 63 12.40 18.21 2.96
N LEU A 64 11.92 18.53 1.76
CA LEU A 64 11.54 17.52 0.78
C LEU A 64 12.79 17.08 0.01
N VAL A 65 12.74 15.91 -0.62
CA VAL A 65 13.79 15.46 -1.52
C VAL A 65 14.04 16.51 -2.59
N GLY A 66 15.31 16.87 -2.78
CA GLY A 66 15.69 17.96 -3.64
C GLY A 66 17.07 18.53 -3.34
N VAL A 67 17.38 19.63 -4.03
CA VAL A 67 18.67 20.31 -3.94
C VAL A 67 18.45 21.72 -3.41
N TYR A 68 19.12 22.06 -2.32
CA TYR A 68 19.02 23.33 -1.63
C TYR A 68 20.37 24.05 -1.70
N SER A 69 20.43 25.16 -2.43
CA SER A 69 21.62 26.02 -2.47
C SER A 69 21.56 27.03 -1.33
N ILE A 70 22.36 26.82 -0.29
CA ILE A 70 22.28 27.60 0.96
C ILE A 70 23.34 28.70 0.95
N CYS A 71 22.89 29.94 1.08
CA CYS A 71 23.74 31.13 1.19
C CYS A 71 23.82 31.59 2.65
N ILE A 72 25.01 31.52 3.24
CA ILE A 72 25.29 31.99 4.61
C ILE A 72 26.16 33.25 4.56
N SER A 73 25.97 34.13 5.52
CA SER A 73 26.84 35.29 5.72
C SER A 73 27.18 35.48 7.20
N VAL A 74 28.37 36.03 7.42
CA VAL A 74 28.92 36.34 8.74
C VAL A 74 29.48 37.75 8.73
N ASN A 75 29.19 38.50 9.78
CA ASN A 75 29.65 39.87 10.00
C ASN A 75 30.63 39.90 11.18
N ASP A 76 31.70 40.69 11.06
CA ASP A 76 32.58 41.01 12.18
C ASP A 76 32.04 42.17 13.04
N THR A 77 32.76 42.52 14.11
CA THR A 77 32.38 43.65 14.99
C THR A 77 32.60 45.03 14.36
N ALA A 78 33.29 45.12 13.22
CA ALA A 78 33.53 46.34 12.46
C ALA A 78 32.53 46.57 11.31
N GLY A 79 31.66 45.60 11.02
CA GLY A 79 30.65 45.66 9.96
C GLY A 79 31.11 45.08 8.62
N ASN A 80 32.24 44.38 8.55
CA ASN A 80 32.69 43.71 7.33
C ASN A 80 32.07 42.31 7.23
N VAL A 81 31.65 41.95 6.01
CA VAL A 81 30.83 40.76 5.77
C VAL A 81 31.52 39.78 4.83
N ALA A 82 31.52 38.50 5.22
CA ALA A 82 31.84 37.39 4.34
C ALA A 82 30.58 36.60 3.99
N THR A 83 30.50 36.15 2.74
CA THR A 83 29.37 35.34 2.23
C THR A 83 29.91 34.05 1.64
N GLY A 84 29.26 32.93 1.95
CA GLY A 84 29.60 31.60 1.49
C GLY A 84 28.37 30.84 1.02
N TRP A 85 28.61 29.81 0.21
CA TRP A 85 27.58 28.97 -0.40
C TRP A 85 27.97 27.51 -0.22
N PHE A 86 26.98 26.66 0.03
CA PHE A 86 27.10 25.21 -0.08
C PHE A 86 25.78 24.61 -0.54
N THR A 87 25.81 23.38 -1.05
CA THR A 87 24.62 22.68 -1.51
C THR A 87 24.24 21.58 -0.53
N LEU A 88 22.98 21.55 -0.10
CA LEU A 88 22.41 20.42 0.61
C LEU A 88 21.59 19.57 -0.36
N PHE A 89 21.96 18.30 -0.48
CA PHE A 89 21.23 17.27 -1.20
C PHE A 89 20.38 16.48 -0.21
N VAL A 90 19.06 16.64 -0.30
CA VAL A 90 18.11 15.79 0.40
C VAL A 90 17.75 14.67 -0.55
N VAL A 91 18.14 13.45 -0.22
CA VAL A 91 17.91 12.25 -1.02
C VAL A 91 16.92 11.33 -0.32
N ASP A 92 16.35 10.42 -1.07
CA ASP A 92 15.62 9.30 -0.49
C ASP A 92 16.27 7.99 -0.92
N THR A 93 16.71 7.23 0.07
CA THR A 93 17.33 5.92 -0.05
C THR A 93 16.59 4.87 0.79
N THR A 94 15.47 5.24 1.39
CA THR A 94 14.71 4.41 2.31
C THR A 94 13.53 3.77 1.58
N PRO A 95 13.40 2.44 1.58
CA PRO A 95 12.22 1.78 1.02
C PRO A 95 10.95 2.03 1.83
N PRO A 96 9.77 1.91 1.18
CA PRO A 96 8.48 1.97 1.86
C PRO A 96 8.31 0.94 2.98
N GLU A 97 7.49 1.28 3.97
CA GLU A 97 7.09 0.38 5.05
C GLU A 97 5.64 -0.09 4.91
N PHE A 98 5.44 -1.40 4.81
CA PHE A 98 4.11 -2.00 4.96
C PHE A 98 3.58 -1.86 6.39
N LEU A 99 2.38 -1.29 6.55
CA LEU A 99 1.68 -1.19 7.83
C LEU A 99 1.17 -2.55 8.34
N GLU A 100 0.86 -3.46 7.40
CA GLU A 100 0.38 -4.80 7.70
C GLU A 100 1.11 -5.84 6.84
N LYS A 101 1.44 -6.96 7.46
CA LYS A 101 2.14 -8.09 6.82
C LYS A 101 1.42 -9.39 7.18
N PRO A 102 0.22 -9.66 6.61
CA PRO A 102 -0.48 -10.92 6.86
C PRO A 102 0.41 -12.10 6.44
N SER A 103 0.42 -13.17 7.22
CA SER A 103 1.14 -14.40 6.83
C SER A 103 0.34 -15.23 5.83
N GLN A 104 -0.99 -15.13 5.86
CA GLN A 104 -1.88 -15.81 4.95
C GLN A 104 -3.22 -15.09 4.78
N LEU A 105 -3.87 -15.31 3.64
CA LEU A 105 -5.26 -14.98 3.34
C LEU A 105 -6.00 -16.28 2.99
N VAL A 106 -7.20 -16.47 3.51
CA VAL A 106 -7.98 -17.71 3.32
C VAL A 106 -9.29 -17.37 2.60
N LEU A 107 -9.59 -18.15 1.57
CA LEU A 107 -10.77 -18.05 0.73
C LEU A 107 -11.43 -19.43 0.61
N GLU A 108 -12.73 -19.46 0.39
CA GLU A 108 -13.41 -20.67 -0.08
C GLU A 108 -13.40 -20.75 -1.62
N TYR A 109 -13.46 -21.96 -2.17
CA TYR A 109 -13.51 -22.14 -3.61
C TYR A 109 -14.66 -21.34 -4.25
N GLY A 110 -14.30 -20.51 -5.23
CA GLY A 110 -15.24 -19.64 -5.95
C GLY A 110 -15.44 -18.25 -5.34
N GLU A 111 -14.81 -17.95 -4.21
CA GLU A 111 -14.77 -16.58 -3.68
C GLU A 111 -13.77 -15.71 -4.43
N ASN A 112 -14.09 -14.42 -4.54
CA ASN A 112 -13.18 -13.43 -5.09
C ASN A 112 -12.26 -12.91 -3.98
N LEU A 113 -10.96 -12.85 -4.27
CA LEU A 113 -10.01 -12.17 -3.42
C LEU A 113 -10.11 -10.67 -3.64
N ILE A 114 -10.26 -9.91 -2.55
CA ILE A 114 -10.03 -8.47 -2.51
C ILE A 114 -9.36 -8.17 -1.16
N TYR A 115 -8.11 -7.73 -1.16
CA TYR A 115 -7.39 -7.34 0.05
C TYR A 115 -6.61 -6.05 -0.19
N GLN A 116 -6.79 -5.06 0.69
CA GLN A 116 -6.03 -3.81 0.65
C GLN A 116 -4.77 -3.93 1.51
N PHE A 117 -3.61 -3.83 0.87
CA PHE A 117 -2.37 -3.56 1.56
C PHE A 117 -2.20 -2.06 1.78
N HIS A 118 -1.59 -1.71 2.91
CA HIS A 118 -1.23 -0.34 3.20
C HIS A 118 0.28 -0.29 3.41
N ALA A 119 0.91 0.66 2.75
CA ALA A 119 2.30 1.03 2.97
C ALA A 119 2.40 2.54 3.13
N ILE A 120 3.48 2.99 3.74
CA ILE A 120 3.84 4.39 3.85
C ILE A 120 5.29 4.56 3.45
N ASP A 121 5.60 5.70 2.87
CA ASP A 121 6.96 6.17 2.75
C ASP A 121 6.98 7.69 3.05
N LEU A 122 8.15 8.23 3.37
CA LEU A 122 8.31 9.67 3.53
C LEU A 122 8.34 10.38 2.18
N SER A 123 8.85 9.70 1.14
CA SER A 123 8.50 10.01 -0.23
C SER A 123 7.17 9.36 -0.62
N GLU A 124 6.67 9.72 -1.80
CA GLU A 124 5.41 9.17 -2.29
C GLU A 124 5.62 7.73 -2.78
N LEU A 125 4.58 6.90 -2.69
CA LEU A 125 4.57 5.58 -3.30
C LEU A 125 4.38 5.69 -4.82
N ASP A 126 4.96 4.77 -5.58
CA ASP A 126 4.84 4.72 -7.04
C ASP A 126 4.20 3.40 -7.51
N GLU A 127 4.92 2.29 -7.41
CA GLU A 127 4.54 1.04 -8.07
C GLU A 127 4.27 -0.09 -7.06
N TRP A 128 3.16 -0.81 -7.29
CA TRP A 128 2.85 -2.07 -6.60
C TRP A 128 2.98 -3.24 -7.58
N CYS A 129 3.62 -4.32 -7.15
CA CYS A 129 3.81 -5.51 -7.97
C CYS A 129 3.56 -6.80 -7.18
N VAL A 130 3.07 -7.84 -7.87
CA VAL A 130 2.94 -9.20 -7.35
C VAL A 130 3.66 -10.16 -8.29
N ASN A 131 4.33 -11.16 -7.73
CA ASN A 131 5.13 -12.11 -8.52
C ASN A 131 4.30 -13.07 -9.40
N ASP A 132 3.05 -13.36 -9.03
CA ASP A 132 2.13 -14.22 -9.79
C ASP A 132 1.04 -13.38 -10.46
N THR A 133 1.40 -12.76 -11.58
CA THR A 133 0.49 -11.92 -12.38
C THR A 133 -0.48 -12.72 -13.24
N ILE A 134 -0.39 -14.05 -13.24
CA ILE A 134 -1.33 -14.92 -13.96
C ILE A 134 -2.61 -15.05 -13.15
N HIS A 135 -2.47 -15.30 -11.85
CA HIS A 135 -3.60 -15.53 -10.96
C HIS A 135 -4.03 -14.29 -10.18
N PHE A 136 -3.13 -13.31 -10.01
CA PHE A 136 -3.36 -12.13 -9.18
C PHE A 136 -3.01 -10.84 -9.92
N GLU A 137 -3.66 -9.75 -9.51
CA GLU A 137 -3.35 -8.39 -9.93
C GLU A 137 -3.31 -7.52 -8.68
N VAL A 138 -2.39 -6.55 -8.64
CA VAL A 138 -2.37 -5.51 -7.61
C VAL A 138 -2.40 -4.15 -8.27
N ASN A 139 -3.25 -3.27 -7.76
CA ASN A 139 -3.31 -1.87 -8.17
C ASN A 139 -3.55 -1.00 -6.95
N ASP A 140 -2.66 -0.02 -6.72
CA ASP A 140 -2.72 0.89 -5.57
C ASP A 140 -2.90 0.15 -4.22
N GLY A 141 -2.12 -0.92 -4.04
CA GLY A 141 -2.19 -1.80 -2.88
C GLY A 141 -3.40 -2.74 -2.80
N VAL A 142 -4.39 -2.63 -3.69
CA VAL A 142 -5.53 -3.55 -3.76
C VAL A 142 -5.11 -4.81 -4.51
N LEU A 143 -4.95 -5.92 -3.79
CA LEU A 143 -4.73 -7.24 -4.37
C LEU A 143 -6.06 -7.92 -4.69
N VAL A 144 -6.22 -8.37 -5.93
CA VAL A 144 -7.36 -9.15 -6.39
C VAL A 144 -6.91 -10.41 -7.13
N ASN A 145 -7.82 -11.37 -7.31
CA ASN A 145 -7.58 -12.47 -8.24
C ASN A 145 -7.89 -12.03 -9.68
N ALA A 146 -6.92 -12.19 -10.58
CA ALA A 146 -7.07 -11.90 -12.01
C ALA A 146 -7.84 -13.03 -12.73
N THR A 147 -7.74 -14.25 -12.22
CA THR A 147 -8.46 -15.43 -12.73
C THR A 147 -9.19 -16.13 -11.59
N PRO A 148 -10.19 -16.99 -11.88
CA PRO A 148 -10.71 -17.91 -10.87
C PRO A 148 -9.58 -18.74 -10.28
N LEU A 149 -9.57 -18.88 -8.95
CA LEU A 149 -8.52 -19.60 -8.23
C LEU A 149 -8.97 -21.04 -7.93
N PRO A 150 -8.30 -22.07 -8.50
CA PRO A 150 -8.44 -23.44 -8.03
C PRO A 150 -8.11 -23.56 -6.54
N SER A 151 -8.74 -24.54 -5.87
CA SER A 151 -8.39 -24.88 -4.49
C SER A 151 -6.92 -25.27 -4.40
N GLY A 152 -6.20 -24.72 -3.42
CA GLY A 152 -4.76 -24.88 -3.30
C GLY A 152 -4.12 -23.75 -2.51
N GLN A 153 -2.80 -23.68 -2.54
CA GLN A 153 -2.01 -22.65 -1.88
C GLN A 153 -1.14 -21.91 -2.90
N TYR A 154 -1.19 -20.58 -2.87
CA TYR A 154 -0.41 -19.69 -3.72
C TYR A 154 0.57 -18.92 -2.84
N GLY A 155 1.87 -19.08 -3.08
CA GLY A 155 2.91 -18.31 -2.40
C GLY A 155 3.18 -17.01 -3.15
N LEU A 156 2.86 -15.89 -2.53
CA LEU A 156 2.98 -14.57 -3.15
C LEU A 156 4.11 -13.77 -2.52
N LEU A 157 4.80 -13.02 -3.37
CA LEU A 157 5.71 -11.96 -3.02
C LEU A 157 5.12 -10.66 -3.58
N LEU A 158 4.69 -9.79 -2.67
CA LEU A 158 4.17 -8.47 -3.01
C LEU A 158 5.26 -7.45 -2.74
N SER A 159 5.51 -6.55 -3.69
CA SER A 159 6.45 -5.43 -3.48
C SER A 159 5.78 -4.09 -3.76
N VAL A 160 6.23 -3.09 -3.02
CA VAL A 160 5.89 -1.68 -3.21
C VAL A 160 7.20 -0.90 -3.38
N THR A 161 7.20 0.02 -4.34
CA THR A 161 8.32 0.89 -4.69
C THR A 161 7.90 2.34 -4.55
N ASP A 162 8.77 3.19 -4.01
CA ASP A 162 8.54 4.63 -3.98
C ASP A 162 8.89 5.34 -5.29
N ILE A 163 8.64 6.65 -5.37
CA ILE A 163 8.97 7.49 -6.54
C ILE A 163 10.47 7.65 -6.81
N TYR A 164 11.34 7.23 -5.89
CA TYR A 164 12.80 7.28 -6.02
C TYR A 164 13.43 5.91 -6.32
N GLY A 165 12.60 4.86 -6.44
CA GLY A 165 13.01 3.52 -6.82
C GLY A 165 13.45 2.63 -5.66
N ASN A 166 13.21 3.02 -4.40
CA ASN A 166 13.47 2.15 -3.27
C ASN A 166 12.29 1.18 -3.10
N THR A 167 12.59 -0.12 -3.00
CA THR A 167 11.57 -1.19 -3.01
C THR A 167 11.59 -2.01 -1.72
N GLN A 168 10.40 -2.27 -1.17
CA GLN A 168 10.19 -3.23 -0.10
C GLN A 168 9.26 -4.35 -0.56
N SER A 169 9.60 -5.59 -0.21
CA SER A 169 8.76 -6.77 -0.47
C SER A 169 8.30 -7.46 0.80
N THR A 170 7.14 -8.12 0.75
CA THR A 170 6.61 -9.00 1.79
C THR A 170 6.05 -10.29 1.17
N ALA A 171 6.22 -11.41 1.87
CA ALA A 171 5.77 -12.72 1.41
C ALA A 171 4.61 -13.25 2.27
N PHE A 172 3.61 -13.83 1.63
CA PHE A 172 2.44 -14.42 2.28
C PHE A 172 1.82 -15.51 1.42
N ALA A 173 0.89 -16.28 1.98
CA ALA A 173 0.15 -17.31 1.25
C ALA A 173 -1.31 -16.93 1.01
N VAL A 174 -1.86 -17.24 -0.16
CA VAL A 174 -3.31 -17.31 -0.37
C VAL A 174 -3.72 -18.78 -0.36
N ILE A 175 -4.64 -19.15 0.52
CA ILE A 175 -5.17 -20.51 0.67
C ILE A 175 -6.61 -20.51 0.19
N VAL A 176 -6.90 -21.34 -0.81
CA VAL A 176 -8.24 -21.56 -1.33
C VAL A 176 -8.71 -22.95 -0.91
N ASN A 177 -9.64 -22.97 0.05
CA ASN A 177 -10.24 -24.20 0.55
C ASN A 177 -11.11 -24.86 -0.52
N PRO A 178 -11.16 -26.21 -0.58
CA PRO A 178 -11.99 -26.92 -1.56
C PRO A 178 -13.48 -26.74 -1.27
N GLN A 179 -14.30 -26.81 -2.33
CA GLN A 179 -15.75 -26.78 -2.17
C GLN A 179 -16.25 -27.97 -1.34
N THR A 180 -17.00 -27.69 -0.28
CA THR A 180 -17.63 -28.75 0.53
C THR A 180 -18.88 -29.26 -0.19
N THR A 181 -18.89 -30.53 -0.61
CA THR A 181 -20.07 -31.16 -1.21
C THR A 181 -20.82 -31.99 -0.18
N THR A 182 -22.04 -31.59 0.19
CA THR A 182 -22.92 -32.41 1.04
C THR A 182 -23.62 -33.46 0.21
N ILE A 183 -23.21 -34.72 0.33
CA ILE A 183 -23.89 -35.85 -0.32
C ILE A 183 -25.05 -36.30 0.57
N THR A 184 -26.29 -35.99 0.18
CA THR A 184 -27.48 -36.60 0.80
C THR A 184 -27.65 -38.02 0.27
N THR A 185 -27.28 -39.02 1.06
CA THR A 185 -27.56 -40.42 0.75
C THR A 185 -29.04 -40.69 0.95
N ILE A 186 -29.82 -40.79 -0.13
CA ILE A 186 -31.20 -41.29 -0.07
C ILE A 186 -31.16 -42.82 -0.01
N THR A 187 -31.32 -43.38 1.19
CA THR A 187 -31.51 -44.81 1.38
C THR A 187 -32.90 -45.19 0.87
N SER A 188 -32.99 -45.75 -0.34
CA SER A 188 -34.24 -46.36 -0.81
C SER A 188 -34.46 -47.68 -0.07
N THR A 189 -35.39 -47.72 0.87
CA THR A 189 -35.86 -48.98 1.46
C THR A 189 -36.74 -49.68 0.44
N THR A 190 -36.21 -50.73 -0.20
CA THR A 190 -37.00 -51.64 -1.02
C THR A 190 -37.83 -52.51 -0.08
N SER A 191 -39.12 -52.18 0.07
CA SER A 191 -40.07 -53.05 0.74
C SER A 191 -40.32 -54.27 -0.14
N THR A 192 -39.74 -55.42 0.20
CA THR A 192 -40.07 -56.71 -0.42
C THR A 192 -41.48 -57.11 0.01
N THR A 193 -42.47 -56.90 -0.85
CA THR A 193 -43.81 -57.49 -0.67
C THR A 193 -43.71 -58.98 -0.97
N THR A 194 -43.82 -59.81 0.07
CA THR A 194 -44.02 -61.26 -0.09
C THR A 194 -45.45 -61.51 -0.55
N THR A 195 -45.63 -61.79 -1.83
CA THR A 195 -46.88 -62.31 -2.40
C THR A 195 -47.08 -63.76 -1.92
N PRO A 196 -48.26 -64.13 -1.38
CA PRO A 196 -48.55 -65.52 -1.06
C PRO A 196 -48.66 -66.36 -2.34
N GLU A 197 -48.03 -67.53 -2.28
CA GLU A 197 -47.94 -68.55 -3.31
C GLU A 197 -49.33 -69.02 -3.78
N THR A 198 -49.63 -68.83 -5.07
CA THR A 198 -50.66 -69.59 -5.78
C THR A 198 -50.09 -70.22 -7.05
N THR A 199 -50.41 -71.50 -7.20
CA THR A 199 -50.07 -72.52 -8.21
C THR A 199 -50.10 -72.03 -9.67
N PRO A 200 -49.23 -72.54 -10.57
CA PRO A 200 -48.94 -71.90 -11.85
C PRO A 200 -50.01 -72.18 -12.91
N THR A 201 -50.29 -71.20 -13.76
CA THR A 201 -50.86 -71.43 -15.09
C THR A 201 -50.12 -70.54 -16.10
N THR A 202 -49.70 -71.17 -17.17
CA THR A 202 -48.75 -70.77 -18.21
C THR A 202 -49.31 -69.71 -19.16
N GLU A 203 -48.57 -68.61 -19.44
CA GLU A 203 -48.37 -67.97 -20.78
C GLU A 203 -47.37 -66.78 -20.67
N PRO A 204 -46.51 -66.49 -21.68
CA PRO A 204 -45.47 -65.45 -21.60
C PRO A 204 -45.83 -64.18 -22.39
N GLN A 205 -45.65 -62.98 -21.83
CA GLN A 205 -45.42 -61.64 -22.46
C GLN A 205 -45.52 -60.62 -21.29
N ASP A 206 -44.86 -59.48 -21.17
CA ASP A 206 -43.92 -58.68 -21.94
C ASP A 206 -43.24 -57.75 -20.91
N ASN A 207 -41.99 -57.36 -21.10
CA ASN A 207 -41.21 -56.58 -20.12
C ASN A 207 -41.37 -55.06 -20.33
N GLU A 208 -42.48 -54.47 -19.91
CA GLU A 208 -42.63 -53.01 -19.95
C GLU A 208 -41.95 -52.34 -18.74
N ASN A 209 -40.77 -51.78 -18.96
CA ASN A 209 -40.12 -50.82 -18.04
C ASN A 209 -40.93 -49.51 -18.03
N ILE A 210 -41.89 -49.37 -17.11
CA ILE A 210 -42.60 -48.10 -16.90
C ILE A 210 -41.77 -47.19 -16.00
N LEU A 211 -41.16 -46.15 -16.61
CA LEU A 211 -40.56 -45.01 -15.90
C LEU A 211 -41.68 -44.13 -15.32
N LEU A 212 -41.87 -44.16 -14.00
CA LEU A 212 -42.86 -43.33 -13.30
C LEU A 212 -42.17 -42.13 -12.62
N ILE A 213 -42.22 -40.96 -13.27
CA ILE A 213 -41.72 -39.68 -12.71
C ILE A 213 -42.83 -39.09 -11.83
N PHE A 214 -42.61 -39.02 -10.52
CA PHE A 214 -43.46 -38.23 -9.62
C PHE A 214 -42.85 -36.82 -9.45
N LEU A 215 -43.51 -35.80 -10.01
CA LEU A 215 -43.31 -34.41 -9.60
C LEU A 215 -44.14 -34.17 -8.33
N GLY A 216 -43.50 -34.38 -7.18
CA GLY A 216 -44.09 -34.08 -5.87
C GLY A 216 -44.02 -32.58 -5.59
N ALA A 217 -45.19 -31.95 -5.41
CA ALA A 217 -45.34 -30.62 -4.87
C ALA A 217 -45.46 -30.66 -3.32
N SER A 218 -44.72 -29.82 -2.61
CA SER A 218 -45.14 -29.12 -1.37
C SER A 218 -44.01 -28.18 -0.90
N LEU A 219 -44.11 -26.86 -1.02
CA LEU A 219 -44.84 -25.87 -0.20
C LEU A 219 -44.08 -25.43 1.07
N ILE A 220 -43.23 -24.39 0.96
CA ILE A 220 -42.86 -23.51 2.10
C ILE A 220 -42.86 -22.04 1.63
N ALA A 221 -43.78 -21.28 2.25
CA ALA A 221 -43.86 -19.83 2.52
C ALA A 221 -43.29 -18.80 1.51
N VAL A 222 -44.22 -18.09 0.88
CA VAL A 222 -44.04 -16.85 0.11
C VAL A 222 -44.10 -15.66 1.07
N LEU A 223 -43.03 -14.85 1.15
CA LEU A 223 -43.08 -13.46 1.63
C LEU A 223 -42.55 -12.57 0.50
N VAL A 224 -43.46 -11.99 -0.27
CA VAL A 224 -43.14 -11.05 -1.36
C VAL A 224 -43.38 -9.64 -0.85
N ILE A 225 -42.31 -8.88 -0.63
CA ILE A 225 -42.39 -7.43 -0.45
C ILE A 225 -42.33 -6.81 -1.85
N VAL A 226 -43.48 -6.37 -2.36
CA VAL A 226 -43.56 -5.55 -3.58
C VAL A 226 -43.32 -4.10 -3.21
N VAL A 227 -42.16 -3.56 -3.55
CA VAL A 227 -41.91 -2.10 -3.54
C VAL A 227 -42.26 -1.57 -4.91
N THR A 228 -43.42 -0.93 -5.05
CA THR A 228 -43.82 -0.22 -6.27
C THR A 228 -43.18 1.17 -6.29
N ILE A 229 -42.11 1.33 -7.07
CA ILE A 229 -41.53 2.64 -7.39
C ILE A 229 -42.40 3.29 -8.49
N VAL A 230 -43.19 4.28 -8.10
CA VAL A 230 -43.97 5.12 -9.04
C VAL A 230 -43.03 6.21 -9.60
N ILE A 231 -42.52 5.98 -10.81
CA ILE A 231 -41.84 7.04 -11.59
C ILE A 231 -42.91 7.87 -12.29
N ARG A 232 -43.20 9.06 -11.75
CA ARG A 232 -43.96 10.10 -12.45
C ARG A 232 -43.04 10.81 -13.44
N ARG A 233 -43.21 10.56 -14.74
CA ARG A 233 -42.76 11.48 -15.80
C ARG A 233 -43.66 12.72 -15.76
N ARG A 234 -43.09 13.87 -15.39
CA ARG A 234 -43.74 15.18 -15.63
C ARG A 234 -43.67 15.47 -17.12
N GLY A 235 -44.84 15.48 -17.78
CA GLY A 235 -44.99 16.11 -19.08
C GLY A 235 -44.85 17.62 -18.93
N ALA A 236 -44.01 18.21 -19.76
CA ALA A 236 -43.86 19.64 -19.91
C ALA A 236 -45.04 20.21 -20.70
N THR A 237 -45.65 21.24 -20.14
CA THR A 237 -46.24 22.39 -20.85
C THR A 237 -45.99 23.60 -19.99
#